data_AF-A0AAX3VUK2-F1
#
_entry.id   AF-A0AAX3VUK2-F1
#
_cell.length_a   1.000
_cell.length_b   1.000
_cell.length_c   1.000
_cell.angle_alpha   90.00
_cell.angle_beta   90.00
_cell.angle_gamma   90.00
#
_symmetry.space_group_name_H-M   'P 1'
#
loop_
_entity.id
_entity.type
_entity.pdbx_description
1 polymer ?
#
loop_
_entity_poly.entity_id
_entity_poly.type
_entity_poly.pdbx_seq_one_letter_code
_entity_poly.pdbx_strand_id
1 'polypeptide(L)'
;MEHEMEQAIRVGITSTLRQVYFRAGLPIDPGKSEMAVSPLQCETLEADPRLVVVRLAEDAEPSPADPPQTDGDLDAAVGGLSTEPQNQAPVAKPASSKGKGK
;
A
#
# COMPACT_ATOMS: atom_id res chain seq x y z
N MET A 1 -43.15 7.83 -6.13
CA MET A 1 -42.28 7.66 -4.95
C MET A 1 -41.19 6.73 -5.40
N GLU A 2 -40.14 7.33 -5.97
CA GLU A 2 -39.01 6.59 -6.50
C GLU A 2 -38.24 6.10 -5.28
N HIS A 3 -38.33 4.80 -5.00
CA HIS A 3 -37.41 4.16 -4.07
C HIS A 3 -36.06 4.15 -4.79
N GLU A 4 -35.35 5.26 -4.69
CA GLU A 4 -33.92 5.34 -4.98
C GLU A 4 -33.31 4.13 -4.26
N MET A 5 -32.84 3.14 -5.02
CA MET A 5 -32.23 1.95 -4.46
C MET A 5 -31.11 2.45 -3.55
N GLU A 6 -31.32 2.38 -2.24
CA GLU A 6 -30.39 2.94 -1.27
C GLU A 6 -29.11 2.12 -1.38
N GLN A 7 -28.17 2.60 -2.21
CA GLN A 7 -26.94 1.88 -2.52
C GLN A 7 -26.12 1.82 -1.24
N ALA A 8 -26.01 0.61 -0.70
CA ALA A 8 -25.21 0.38 0.49
C ALA A 8 -23.73 0.54 0.12
N ILE A 9 -23.08 1.56 0.68
CA ILE A 9 -21.67 1.85 0.48
C ILE A 9 -20.88 1.03 1.50
N ARG A 10 -19.88 0.27 1.04
CA ARG A 10 -18.93 -0.36 1.95
C ARG A 10 -17.97 0.68 2.49
N VAL A 11 -17.81 0.73 3.80
CA VAL A 11 -16.89 1.64 4.47
C VAL A 11 -16.06 0.90 5.52
N GLY A 12 -14.79 1.26 5.60
CA GLY A 12 -13.91 0.93 6.71
C GLY A 12 -13.97 2.03 7.76
N ILE A 13 -14.30 1.69 9.00
CA ILE A 13 -14.37 2.59 10.14
C ILE A 13 -13.24 2.26 11.10
N THR A 14 -12.46 3.26 11.50
CA THR A 14 -11.52 3.15 12.61
C THR A 14 -12.02 3.98 13.78
N SER A 15 -12.46 3.32 14.85
CA SER A 15 -12.87 3.96 16.09
C SER A 15 -11.66 4.18 17.00
N THR A 16 -11.51 5.41 17.49
CA THR A 16 -10.52 5.77 18.51
C THR A 16 -10.96 5.37 19.92
N LEU A 17 -12.22 4.96 20.09
CA LEU A 17 -12.78 4.53 21.35
C LEU A 17 -12.38 3.08 21.67
N ARG A 18 -12.26 2.77 22.96
CA ARG A 18 -11.91 1.42 23.45
C ARG A 18 -13.11 0.53 23.75
N GLN A 19 -14.32 0.99 23.42
CA GLN A 19 -15.57 0.30 23.67
C GLN A 19 -16.50 0.45 22.46
N VAL A 20 -17.52 -0.42 22.39
CA VAL A 20 -18.54 -0.34 21.36
C VAL A 20 -19.26 1.00 21.45
N TYR A 21 -19.39 1.69 20.31
CA TYR A 21 -20.01 3.00 20.20
C TYR A 21 -21.18 2.94 19.23
N PHE A 22 -22.31 3.56 19.59
CA PHE A 22 -23.52 3.51 18.77
C PHE A 22 -23.70 4.83 18.02
N ARG A 23 -23.70 4.78 16.69
CA ARG A 23 -23.86 5.96 15.82
C ARG A 23 -24.57 5.58 14.52
N ALA A 24 -25.38 6.49 13.98
CA ALA A 24 -26.18 6.27 12.75
C ALA A 24 -27.07 5.00 12.80
N GLY A 25 -27.46 4.54 13.99
CA GLY A 25 -28.23 3.30 14.18
C GLY A 25 -27.40 2.01 14.17
N LEU A 26 -26.06 2.11 14.17
CA LEU A 26 -25.14 0.99 14.04
C LEU A 26 -24.23 0.87 15.27
N PRO A 27 -23.97 -0.36 15.75
CA PRO A 27 -22.91 -0.60 16.73
C PRO A 27 -21.54 -0.61 16.02
N ILE A 28 -20.61 0.20 16.51
CA ILE A 28 -19.25 0.33 15.98
C ILE A 28 -18.29 -0.25 17.00
N ASP A 29 -17.61 -1.32 16.61
CA ASP A 29 -16.58 -1.95 17.43
C ASP A 29 -15.35 -1.04 17.62
N PRO A 30 -14.63 -1.19 18.76
CA PRO A 30 -13.38 -0.48 18.96
C PRO A 30 -12.31 -0.94 17.95
N GLY A 31 -11.47 0.00 17.48
CA GLY A 31 -10.46 -0.30 16.46
C GLY A 31 -11.02 -0.27 15.05
N LYS A 32 -10.57 -1.19 14.18
CA LYS A 32 -10.97 -1.25 12.76
C LYS A 32 -12.19 -2.15 12.58
N SER A 33 -13.18 -1.67 11.84
CA SER A 33 -14.39 -2.40 11.48
C SER A 33 -14.78 -2.07 10.03
N GLU A 34 -15.44 -3.00 9.35
CA GLU A 34 -15.92 -2.81 7.98
C GLU A 34 -17.41 -3.11 7.93
N MET A 35 -18.18 -2.23 7.30
CA MET A 35 -19.64 -2.36 7.24
C MET A 35 -20.22 -1.72 5.98
N ALA A 36 -21.38 -2.22 5.55
CA ALA A 36 -22.16 -1.63 4.47
C ALA A 36 -23.21 -0.70 5.09
N VAL A 37 -23.22 0.57 4.66
CA VAL A 37 -24.06 1.62 5.24
C VAL A 37 -24.75 2.42 4.13
N SER A 38 -25.90 3.01 4.43
CA SER A 38 -26.55 3.95 3.50
C SER A 38 -25.71 5.24 3.36
N PRO A 39 -25.85 6.01 2.25
CA PRO A 39 -25.11 7.27 2.06
C PRO A 39 -25.29 8.26 3.22
N LEU A 40 -26.53 8.41 3.71
CA LEU A 40 -26.85 9.26 4.86
C LEU A 40 -26.17 8.81 6.16
N GLN A 41 -26.02 7.49 6.35
CA GLN A 41 -25.31 6.94 7.49
C GLN A 41 -23.82 7.24 7.38
N CYS A 42 -23.23 7.10 6.18
CA CYS A 42 -21.84 7.47 5.92
C CYS A 42 -21.57 8.93 6.30
N GLU A 43 -22.41 9.87 5.86
CA GLU A 43 -22.29 11.30 6.22
C GLU A 43 -22.35 11.52 7.74
N THR A 44 -23.26 10.81 8.42
CA THR A 44 -23.41 10.89 9.87
C THR A 44 -22.18 10.37 10.63
N LEU A 45 -21.50 9.37 10.07
CA LEU A 45 -20.28 8.78 10.61
C LEU A 45 -19.06 9.66 10.32
N GLU A 46 -18.96 10.22 9.12
CA GLU A 46 -17.90 11.17 8.70
C GLU A 46 -17.95 12.47 9.52
N ALA A 47 -19.12 12.87 10.00
CA ALA A 47 -19.29 14.01 10.89
C ALA A 47 -18.82 13.77 12.33
N ASP A 48 -18.53 12.51 12.73
CA ASP A 48 -18.09 12.19 14.09
C ASP A 48 -16.56 12.23 14.19
N PRO A 49 -15.96 13.14 14.98
CA PRO A 49 -14.50 13.29 15.07
C PRO A 49 -13.80 12.11 15.77
N ARG A 50 -14.53 11.17 16.38
CA ARG A 50 -13.96 9.98 17.04
C ARG A 50 -13.76 8.83 16.08
N LEU A 51 -14.36 8.92 14.90
CA LEU A 51 -14.38 7.89 13.88
C LEU A 51 -13.60 8.37 12.66
N VAL A 52 -12.77 7.50 12.11
CA VAL A 52 -12.15 7.71 10.80
C VAL A 52 -12.85 6.78 9.82
N VAL A 53 -13.58 7.34 8.86
CA VAL A 53 -14.34 6.60 7.85
C VAL A 53 -13.58 6.63 6.53
N VAL A 54 -13.44 5.47 5.90
CA VAL A 54 -12.81 5.30 4.58
C VAL A 54 -13.80 4.58 3.68
N ARG A 55 -14.18 5.18 2.56
CA ARG A 55 -15.07 4.54 1.57
C ARG A 55 -14.29 3.47 0.82
N LEU A 56 -14.76 2.23 0.90
CA LEU A 56 -14.18 1.09 0.20
C LEU A 56 -14.94 0.94 -1.10
N ALA A 57 -14.27 1.19 -2.23
CA ALA A 57 -14.82 0.83 -3.53
C ALA A 57 -15.00 -0.69 -3.57
N GLU A 58 -16.13 -1.18 -4.09
CA GLU A 58 -16.22 -2.57 -4.51
C GLU A 58 -15.14 -2.80 -5.56
N ASP A 59 -14.17 -3.66 -5.22
CA ASP A 59 -13.04 -4.13 -6.01
C ASP A 59 -13.18 -3.85 -7.52
N ALA A 60 -12.77 -2.65 -7.93
CA ALA A 60 -12.57 -2.29 -9.32
C ALA A 60 -11.07 -2.40 -9.58
N GLU A 61 -10.60 -3.65 -9.54
CA GLU A 61 -9.24 -4.13 -9.85
C GLU A 61 -8.10 -3.49 -9.04
N PRO A 62 -7.07 -4.27 -8.65
CA PRO A 62 -5.84 -3.68 -8.16
C PRO A 62 -5.27 -2.81 -9.29
N SER A 63 -5.18 -1.51 -9.06
CA SER A 63 -4.28 -0.66 -9.83
C SER A 63 -2.92 -1.36 -9.84
N PRO A 64 -2.34 -1.69 -11.01
CA PRO A 64 -1.06 -2.36 -11.05
C PRO A 64 -0.07 -1.48 -10.30
N ALA A 65 0.48 -2.06 -9.24
CA ALA A 65 1.52 -1.50 -8.43
C ALA A 65 2.58 -0.82 -9.31
N ASP A 66 3.10 0.29 -8.80
CA ASP A 66 4.35 0.95 -9.17
C ASP A 66 5.28 0.09 -10.04
N PRO A 67 5.76 0.58 -11.20
CA PRO A 67 6.94 -0.03 -11.78
C PRO A 67 8.07 0.05 -10.74
N PRO A 68 8.87 -1.02 -10.54
CA PRO A 68 10.05 -0.93 -9.69
C PRO A 68 10.86 0.26 -10.19
N GLN A 69 11.18 1.20 -9.30
CA GLN A 69 12.16 2.24 -9.58
C GLN A 69 13.41 1.54 -10.07
N THR A 70 13.65 1.62 -11.39
CA THR A 70 14.87 1.11 -11.99
C THR A 70 16.02 1.84 -11.31
N ASP A 71 16.77 1.04 -10.57
CA ASP A 71 18.09 1.34 -10.05
C ASP A 71 18.91 2.12 -11.09
N GLY A 72 19.32 3.33 -10.71
CA GLY A 72 20.52 3.97 -11.21
C GLY A 72 20.59 4.34 -12.69
N ASP A 73 19.88 5.40 -13.09
CA ASP A 73 20.41 6.31 -14.12
C ASP A 73 20.89 7.60 -13.44
N LEU A 74 21.96 7.44 -12.65
CA LEU A 74 22.82 8.57 -12.33
C LEU A 74 23.57 8.90 -13.62
N ASP A 75 22.99 9.82 -14.39
CA ASP A 75 23.64 10.52 -15.50
C ASP A 75 24.93 11.14 -14.98
N ALA A 76 25.99 10.33 -15.00
CA ALA A 76 27.34 10.78 -14.78
C ALA A 76 27.74 11.57 -16.03
N ALA A 77 27.45 12.87 -15.99
CA ALA A 77 28.17 13.88 -16.76
C ALA A 77 29.65 13.86 -16.35
N VAL A 78 30.36 12.79 -16.75
CA VAL A 78 31.83 12.73 -16.72
C VAL A 78 32.31 13.40 -17.97
N GLY A 79 32.70 14.67 -17.78
CA GLY A 79 33.52 15.40 -18.72
C GLY A 79 34.74 14.56 -19.09
N GLY A 80 34.89 14.31 -20.39
CA GLY A 80 36.09 13.70 -20.92
C GLY A 80 37.30 14.58 -20.60
N LEU A 81 38.31 13.98 -19.98
CA LEU A 81 39.72 14.34 -20.10
C LEU A 81 40.57 13.19 -19.52
N SER A 82 41.06 12.36 -20.44
CA SER A 82 42.37 11.69 -20.47
C SER A 82 42.90 10.99 -19.20
N THR A 83 43.03 9.66 -19.22
CA THR A 83 44.22 8.92 -19.71
C THR A 83 44.08 7.41 -19.45
N GLU A 84 44.49 6.60 -20.43
CA GLU A 84 44.79 5.15 -20.41
C GLU A 84 45.73 4.72 -19.25
N PRO A 85 45.96 3.41 -18.92
CA PRO A 85 46.07 2.29 -19.87
C PRO A 85 45.44 0.93 -19.50
N GLN A 86 45.07 0.23 -20.58
CA GLN A 86 45.19 -1.20 -20.88
C GLN A 86 45.60 -2.16 -19.74
N ASN A 87 44.74 -3.16 -19.46
CA ASN A 87 45.19 -4.54 -19.59
C ASN A 87 44.00 -5.49 -19.77
N GLN A 88 43.89 -6.08 -20.98
CA GLN A 88 42.91 -7.11 -21.29
C GLN A 88 43.39 -8.50 -20.84
N ALA A 89 42.42 -9.29 -20.39
CA ALA A 89 42.32 -10.76 -20.47
C ALA A 89 43.22 -11.60 -19.52
N PRO A 90 43.00 -12.93 -19.35
CA PRO A 90 41.95 -13.80 -19.91
C PRO A 90 41.30 -14.81 -18.92
N VAL A 91 40.24 -15.45 -19.42
CA VAL A 91 39.69 -16.80 -19.18
C VAL A 91 40.55 -17.81 -18.36
N ALA A 92 39.92 -18.50 -17.39
CA ALA A 92 39.84 -19.99 -17.27
C ALA A 92 39.92 -20.58 -15.83
N LYS A 93 38.83 -21.26 -15.46
CA LYS A 93 38.67 -22.51 -14.67
C LYS A 93 39.04 -22.59 -13.16
N PRO A 94 38.35 -23.49 -12.42
CA PRO A 94 38.18 -23.44 -10.97
C PRO A 94 39.20 -24.29 -10.19
N ALA A 95 39.53 -23.89 -8.95
CA ALA A 95 40.30 -24.74 -8.04
C ALA A 95 39.99 -24.44 -6.56
N SER A 96 39.44 -25.47 -5.89
CA SER A 96 39.76 -25.94 -4.54
C SER A 96 39.58 -25.00 -3.35
N SER A 97 38.42 -25.12 -2.68
CA SER A 97 38.30 -24.81 -1.25
C SER A 97 38.71 -26.01 -0.38
N LYS A 98 39.31 -25.64 0.74
CA LYS A 98 40.17 -26.36 1.66
C LYS A 98 39.35 -27.06 2.77
N GLY A 99 39.72 -28.30 3.13
CA GLY A 99 39.74 -28.79 4.52
C GLY A 99 38.44 -29.25 5.20
N LYS A 100 38.35 -30.56 5.46
CA LYS A 100 37.79 -31.18 6.68
C LYS A 100 38.78 -32.28 7.05
N GLY A 101 39.39 -32.31 8.23
CA GLY A 101 38.78 -32.71 9.49
C GLY A 101 39.61 -33.89 10.02
N LYS A 102 39.80 -33.97 11.34
CA LYS A 102 40.65 -34.94 12.05
C LYS A 102 40.48 -36.40 11.63
#